data_AF-S7VC16-F1
#
_entry.id   AF-S7VC16-F1
#
_cell.length_a   1.000
_cell.length_b   1.000
_cell.length_c   1.000
_cell.angle_alpha   90.00
_cell.angle_beta   90.00
_cell.angle_gamma   90.00
#
_symmetry.space_group_name_H-M   'P 1'
#
loop_
_entity.id
_entity.type
_entity.pdbx_description
1 polymer ?
#
loop_
_entity_poly.entity_id
_entity_poly.type
_entity_poly.pdbx_seq_one_letter_code
_entity_poly.pdbx_strand_id
1 'polypeptide(L)'
;MKALFFSISFLISLALSITQGYATNYYVSQESGNDSRSLAEAQNPATPWKSIDKINSLFHYLKAGDAVFFNRGEIFYGTLHIQASGSTTSPIKIGAYGSGSKPVITSLKTVDGWKSIGNGVYESTSSLNTNTVKVLLINGEIHEMGRYPNSDIANEGYLNIEETSGNYLISSSDLSGSSSWTGGEVVIKKNQWIIDTHQISSHSGNQIRYNGSTSAYTAEKEYGFFIQNHIKTLDTFGEWYFNPSTKK
;
A
#
# COMPACT_ATOMS: atom_id res chain seq x y z
N MET A 1 12.83 -41.52 -56.84
CA MET A 1 11.78 -41.91 -55.86
C MET A 1 12.24 -41.87 -54.41
N LYS A 2 13.36 -42.50 -54.00
CA LYS A 2 13.82 -42.51 -52.59
C LYS A 2 14.05 -41.11 -51.95
N ALA A 3 14.61 -40.15 -52.70
CA ALA A 3 14.81 -38.78 -52.21
C ALA A 3 13.49 -37.99 -52.03
N LEU A 4 12.47 -38.29 -52.84
CA LEU A 4 11.15 -37.67 -52.74
C LEU A 4 10.39 -38.16 -51.49
N PHE A 5 10.48 -39.46 -51.18
CA PHE A 5 9.89 -40.05 -49.96
C PHE A 5 10.56 -39.56 -48.68
N PHE A 6 11.89 -39.37 -48.68
CA PHE A 6 12.61 -38.83 -47.52
C PHE A 6 12.25 -37.36 -47.25
N SER A 7 12.07 -36.56 -48.31
CA SER A 7 11.68 -35.15 -48.21
C SER A 7 10.23 -34.97 -47.73
N ILE A 8 9.30 -35.83 -48.18
CA ILE A 8 7.91 -35.84 -47.69
C ILE A 8 7.84 -36.30 -46.22
N SER A 9 8.63 -37.29 -45.81
CA SER A 9 8.66 -37.76 -44.42
C SER A 9 9.24 -36.71 -43.44
N PHE A 10 10.20 -35.90 -43.89
CA PHE A 10 10.78 -34.80 -43.10
C PHE A 10 9.80 -33.62 -42.96
N LEU A 11 9.05 -33.28 -44.03
CA LEU A 11 8.00 -32.26 -43.98
C LEU A 11 6.82 -32.66 -43.07
N ILE A 12 6.46 -33.95 -43.02
CA ILE A 12 5.40 -34.47 -42.13
C ILE A 12 5.85 -34.46 -40.66
N SER A 13 7.11 -34.78 -40.33
CA SER A 13 7.59 -34.70 -38.93
C SER A 13 7.75 -33.26 -38.44
N LEU A 14 8.08 -32.32 -39.34
CA LEU A 14 8.13 -30.89 -39.02
C LEU A 14 6.72 -30.31 -38.81
N ALA A 15 5.72 -30.76 -39.57
CA ALA A 15 4.31 -30.36 -39.41
C ALA A 15 3.64 -30.95 -38.14
N LEU A 16 4.15 -32.06 -37.59
CA LEU A 16 3.71 -32.65 -36.32
C LEU A 16 4.34 -31.99 -35.08
N SER A 17 5.30 -31.08 -35.27
CA SER A 17 6.01 -30.38 -34.19
C SER A 17 5.39 -29.01 -33.84
N ILE A 18 4.18 -28.72 -34.33
CA ILE A 18 3.44 -27.52 -33.96
C ILE A 18 2.97 -27.70 -32.52
N THR A 19 3.76 -27.25 -31.55
CA THR A 19 3.31 -27.11 -30.18
C THR A 19 2.22 -26.05 -30.17
N GLN A 20 0.96 -26.48 -30.05
CA GLN A 20 -0.13 -25.57 -29.72
C GLN A 20 0.12 -25.04 -28.31
N GLY A 21 0.72 -23.85 -28.23
CA GLY A 21 0.74 -23.07 -26.99
C GLY A 21 -0.67 -22.57 -26.72
N TYR A 22 -1.46 -23.34 -25.98
CA TYR A 22 -2.76 -22.87 -25.52
C TYR A 22 -2.56 -21.90 -24.35
N ALA A 23 -3.13 -20.70 -24.50
CA ALA A 23 -3.31 -19.78 -23.39
C ALA A 23 -4.12 -20.47 -22.28
N THR A 24 -3.60 -20.43 -21.06
CA THR A 24 -4.25 -21.05 -19.90
C THR A 24 -4.87 -19.98 -19.01
N ASN A 25 -6.13 -20.19 -18.63
CA ASN A 25 -6.84 -19.33 -17.69
C ASN A 25 -6.80 -19.96 -16.31
N TYR A 26 -6.44 -19.19 -15.28
CA TYR A 26 -6.48 -19.60 -13.88
C TYR A 26 -7.48 -18.75 -13.11
N TYR A 27 -8.19 -19.36 -12.17
CA TYR A 27 -9.27 -18.70 -11.43
C TYR A 27 -8.97 -18.59 -9.95
N VAL A 28 -9.38 -17.48 -9.34
CA VAL A 28 -9.17 -17.17 -7.92
C VAL A 28 -10.50 -16.75 -7.29
N SER A 29 -10.88 -17.36 -6.18
CA SER A 29 -12.03 -16.97 -5.35
C SER A 29 -11.66 -17.15 -3.90
N GLN A 30 -11.77 -16.10 -3.11
CA GLN A 30 -11.59 -16.14 -1.67
C GLN A 30 -12.66 -17.00 -1.00
N GLU A 31 -13.90 -16.97 -1.49
CA GLU A 31 -15.01 -17.70 -0.86
C GLU A 31 -14.98 -19.22 -1.17
N SER A 32 -14.75 -19.59 -2.43
CA SER A 32 -14.86 -20.98 -2.92
C SER A 32 -13.52 -21.65 -3.28
N GLY A 33 -12.42 -20.90 -3.16
CA GLY A 33 -11.09 -21.33 -3.55
C GLY A 33 -10.42 -22.28 -2.58
N ASN A 34 -9.43 -23.02 -3.09
CA ASN A 34 -8.54 -23.86 -2.30
C ASN A 34 -7.12 -23.86 -2.88
N ASP A 35 -6.14 -23.38 -2.12
CA ASP A 35 -4.73 -23.27 -2.56
C ASP A 35 -3.99 -24.60 -2.67
N SER A 36 -4.56 -25.70 -2.16
CA SER A 36 -4.03 -27.05 -2.36
C SER A 36 -4.34 -27.62 -3.75
N ARG A 37 -5.18 -26.95 -4.54
CA ARG A 37 -5.52 -27.38 -5.91
C ARG A 37 -4.31 -27.31 -6.83
N SER A 38 -4.19 -28.29 -7.70
CA SER A 38 -3.18 -28.36 -8.76
C SER A 38 -3.38 -27.25 -9.80
N LEU A 39 -2.37 -27.06 -10.67
CA LEU A 39 -2.46 -26.14 -11.80
C LEU A 39 -3.66 -26.45 -12.70
N ALA A 40 -3.89 -27.73 -13.02
CA ALA A 40 -4.96 -28.15 -13.92
C ALA A 40 -6.35 -27.91 -13.32
N GLU A 41 -6.53 -28.17 -12.02
CA GLU A 41 -7.80 -27.92 -11.33
C GLU A 41 -8.14 -26.43 -11.31
N ALA A 42 -7.15 -25.56 -11.10
CA ALA A 42 -7.36 -24.11 -11.09
C ALA A 42 -7.69 -23.52 -12.47
N GLN A 43 -7.70 -24.32 -13.54
CA GLN A 43 -8.13 -23.91 -14.88
C GLN A 43 -9.64 -23.96 -15.09
N ASN A 44 -10.41 -24.37 -14.09
CA ASN A 44 -11.86 -24.37 -14.11
C ASN A 44 -12.38 -23.32 -13.10
N PRO A 45 -13.28 -22.40 -13.50
CA PRO A 45 -13.85 -21.40 -12.60
C PRO A 45 -14.63 -21.99 -11.42
N ALA A 46 -15.05 -23.26 -11.48
CA ALA A 46 -15.69 -23.97 -10.35
C ALA A 46 -14.69 -24.53 -9.33
N THR A 47 -13.40 -24.57 -9.65
CA THR A 47 -12.32 -25.06 -8.77
C THR A 47 -11.17 -24.05 -8.67
N PRO A 48 -11.42 -22.80 -8.25
CA PRO A 48 -10.40 -21.76 -8.23
C PRO A 48 -9.37 -21.94 -7.10
N TRP A 49 -8.22 -21.28 -7.18
CA TRP A 49 -7.38 -21.03 -6.00
C TRP A 49 -8.01 -19.98 -5.08
N LYS A 50 -7.46 -19.83 -3.88
CA LYS A 50 -8.00 -18.98 -2.83
C LYS A 50 -7.26 -17.65 -2.70
N SER A 51 -5.94 -17.68 -2.62
CA SER A 51 -5.14 -16.52 -2.18
C SER A 51 -4.27 -15.89 -3.26
N ILE A 52 -3.91 -14.62 -3.06
CA ILE A 52 -2.88 -13.93 -3.84
C ILE A 52 -1.52 -14.60 -3.63
N ASP A 53 -1.21 -15.09 -2.43
CA ASP A 53 0.06 -15.77 -2.14
C ASP A 53 0.24 -17.02 -3.01
N LYS A 54 -0.83 -17.78 -3.24
CA LYS A 54 -0.81 -18.90 -4.17
C LYS A 54 -0.47 -18.44 -5.59
N ILE A 55 -1.08 -17.36 -6.06
CA ILE A 55 -0.76 -16.79 -7.38
C ILE A 55 0.69 -16.31 -7.44
N ASN A 56 1.17 -15.59 -6.43
CA ASN A 56 2.57 -15.13 -6.36
C ASN A 56 3.56 -16.29 -6.43
N SER A 57 3.28 -17.41 -5.76
CA SER A 57 4.12 -18.61 -5.81
C SER A 57 4.19 -19.27 -7.19
N LEU A 58 3.28 -18.92 -8.10
CA LEU A 58 3.16 -19.51 -9.43
C LEU A 58 3.35 -18.49 -10.56
N PHE A 59 3.46 -17.21 -10.26
CA PHE A 59 3.40 -16.14 -11.25
C PHE A 59 4.53 -16.28 -12.28
N HIS A 60 5.74 -16.67 -11.84
CA HIS A 60 6.89 -16.88 -12.71
C HIS A 60 6.72 -18.06 -13.69
N TYR A 61 5.76 -18.96 -13.48
CA TYR A 61 5.46 -20.05 -14.40
C TYR A 61 4.51 -19.65 -15.54
N LEU A 62 3.81 -18.52 -15.43
CA LEU A 62 2.88 -18.04 -16.45
C LEU A 62 3.61 -17.81 -17.78
N LYS A 63 2.93 -18.17 -18.87
CA LYS A 63 3.41 -18.06 -20.24
C LYS A 63 2.65 -16.99 -21.02
N ALA A 64 3.22 -16.57 -22.15
CA ALA A 64 2.58 -15.62 -23.05
C ALA A 64 1.19 -16.12 -23.45
N GLY A 65 0.16 -15.30 -23.20
CA GLY A 65 -1.24 -15.61 -23.45
C GLY A 65 -2.03 -16.08 -22.22
N ASP A 66 -1.36 -16.51 -21.13
CA ASP A 66 -2.04 -16.95 -19.92
C ASP A 66 -2.84 -15.83 -19.24
N ALA A 67 -3.84 -16.20 -18.45
CA ALA A 67 -4.66 -15.26 -17.70
C ALA A 67 -4.88 -15.71 -16.25
N VAL A 68 -4.96 -14.74 -15.33
CA VAL A 68 -5.42 -14.94 -13.95
C VAL A 68 -6.68 -14.11 -13.75
N PHE A 69 -7.78 -14.77 -13.39
CA PHE A 69 -9.08 -14.15 -13.18
C PHE A 69 -9.50 -14.22 -11.71
N PHE A 70 -9.78 -13.05 -11.13
CA PHE A 70 -10.31 -12.91 -9.78
C PHE A 70 -11.84 -12.84 -9.80
N ASN A 71 -12.50 -13.53 -8.86
CA ASN A 71 -13.97 -13.59 -8.86
C ASN A 71 -14.57 -12.22 -8.51
N ARG A 72 -15.59 -11.82 -9.26
CA ARG A 72 -16.31 -10.56 -9.02
C ARG A 72 -17.06 -10.58 -7.68
N GLY A 73 -17.19 -9.41 -7.08
CA GLY A 73 -17.81 -9.22 -5.77
C GLY A 73 -16.92 -9.53 -4.57
N GLU A 74 -15.76 -10.13 -4.79
CA GLU A 74 -14.86 -10.55 -3.70
C GLU A 74 -13.70 -9.59 -3.45
N ILE A 75 -13.16 -9.64 -2.23
CA ILE A 75 -12.00 -8.87 -1.78
C ILE A 75 -10.82 -9.83 -1.55
N PHE A 76 -9.69 -9.49 -2.16
CA PHE A 76 -8.44 -10.23 -2.07
C PHE A 76 -7.39 -9.40 -1.35
N TYR A 77 -6.84 -9.96 -0.27
CA TYR A 77 -5.86 -9.28 0.57
C TYR A 77 -4.43 -9.61 0.16
N GLY A 78 -3.59 -8.59 0.00
CA GLY A 78 -2.16 -8.73 -0.30
C GLY A 78 -1.68 -7.87 -1.46
N THR A 79 -0.54 -8.26 -2.03
CA THR A 79 0.13 -7.59 -3.15
C THR A 79 0.44 -8.62 -4.21
N LEU A 80 0.09 -8.32 -5.47
CA LEU A 80 0.42 -9.18 -6.60
C LEU A 80 1.83 -8.85 -7.10
N HIS A 81 2.71 -9.86 -7.13
CA HIS A 81 4.08 -9.72 -7.60
C HIS A 81 4.18 -10.19 -9.05
N ILE A 82 4.27 -9.21 -9.97
CA ILE A 82 4.37 -9.49 -11.40
C ILE A 82 5.78 -9.96 -11.73
N GLN A 83 5.95 -11.27 -11.94
CA GLN A 83 7.25 -11.92 -12.15
C GLN A 83 7.38 -12.62 -13.50
N ALA A 84 6.42 -12.43 -14.40
CA ALA A 84 6.44 -12.98 -15.75
C ALA A 84 5.87 -11.96 -16.75
N SER A 85 6.29 -12.10 -18.00
CA SER A 85 5.86 -11.25 -19.11
C SER A 85 5.35 -12.08 -20.27
N GLY A 86 4.27 -11.62 -20.90
CA GLY A 86 3.84 -12.15 -22.19
C GLY A 86 4.58 -11.49 -23.36
N SER A 87 4.02 -11.60 -24.56
CA SER A 87 4.47 -10.87 -25.75
C SER A 87 3.44 -9.81 -26.16
N THR A 88 3.79 -8.94 -27.10
CA THR A 88 2.86 -7.96 -27.68
C THR A 88 1.62 -8.61 -28.28
N THR A 89 1.76 -9.80 -28.88
CA THR A 89 0.66 -10.53 -29.51
C THR A 89 -0.08 -11.46 -28.54
N SER A 90 0.57 -11.83 -27.43
CA SER A 90 0.05 -12.74 -26.41
C SER A 90 0.43 -12.26 -25.01
N PRO A 91 -0.19 -11.17 -24.51
CA PRO A 91 0.09 -10.66 -23.17
C PRO A 91 -0.41 -11.65 -22.11
N ILE A 92 0.24 -11.66 -20.95
CA ILE A 92 -0.36 -12.23 -19.74
C ILE A 92 -1.44 -11.28 -19.25
N LYS A 93 -2.63 -11.80 -18.95
CA LYS A 93 -3.79 -10.99 -18.54
C LYS A 93 -4.10 -11.20 -17.07
N ILE A 94 -4.38 -10.11 -16.37
CA ILE A 94 -5.00 -10.14 -15.04
C ILE A 94 -6.36 -9.49 -15.16
N GLY A 95 -7.41 -10.20 -14.76
CA GLY A 95 -8.77 -9.73 -14.96
C GLY A 95 -9.74 -10.29 -13.93
N ALA A 96 -11.02 -10.27 -14.29
CA ALA A 96 -12.09 -10.74 -13.43
C ALA A 96 -13.03 -11.70 -14.17
N TYR A 97 -13.64 -12.63 -13.43
CA TYR A 97 -14.69 -13.54 -13.91
C TYR A 97 -15.92 -13.50 -12.99
N GLY A 98 -16.99 -14.21 -13.37
CA GLY A 98 -18.25 -14.21 -12.62
C GLY A 98 -19.12 -12.98 -12.89
N SER A 99 -19.98 -12.63 -11.95
CA SER A 99 -20.95 -11.53 -12.03
C SER A 99 -20.83 -10.57 -10.85
N GLY A 100 -21.27 -9.31 -11.03
CA GLY A 100 -21.24 -8.29 -9.98
C GLY A 100 -20.04 -7.32 -10.09
N SER A 101 -19.79 -6.61 -8.98
CA SER A 101 -18.76 -5.57 -8.88
C SER A 101 -17.37 -6.12 -9.21
N LYS A 102 -16.47 -5.24 -9.67
CA LYS A 102 -15.07 -5.63 -9.91
C LYS A 102 -14.44 -6.18 -8.61
N PRO A 103 -13.57 -7.20 -8.68
CA PRO A 103 -12.82 -7.66 -7.52
C PRO A 103 -11.95 -6.53 -6.97
N VAL A 104 -11.79 -6.48 -5.65
CA VAL A 104 -10.92 -5.53 -4.97
C VAL A 104 -9.67 -6.25 -4.49
N ILE A 105 -8.50 -5.84 -4.99
CA ILE A 105 -7.21 -6.24 -4.43
C ILE A 105 -6.76 -5.13 -3.48
N THR A 106 -6.53 -5.45 -2.21
CA THR A 106 -6.20 -4.46 -1.19
C THR A 106 -5.16 -4.96 -0.21
N SER A 107 -4.33 -4.07 0.31
CA SER A 107 -3.43 -4.34 1.44
C SER A 107 -4.02 -3.86 2.78
N LEU A 108 -5.28 -3.42 2.80
CA LEU A 108 -5.97 -3.08 4.04
C LEU A 108 -6.07 -4.30 4.94
N LYS A 109 -5.86 -4.10 6.24
CA LYS A 109 -6.02 -5.12 7.27
C LYS A 109 -7.03 -4.63 8.28
N THR A 110 -8.02 -5.47 8.60
CA THR A 110 -8.93 -5.19 9.71
C THR A 110 -8.15 -5.19 11.01
N VAL A 111 -8.27 -4.10 11.77
CA VAL A 111 -7.68 -3.96 13.11
C VAL A 111 -8.76 -4.22 14.15
N ASP A 112 -8.49 -5.14 15.08
CA ASP A 112 -9.40 -5.60 16.12
C ASP A 112 -8.84 -5.36 17.52
N GLY A 113 -9.61 -5.76 18.55
CA GLY A 113 -9.13 -5.70 19.93
C GLY A 113 -8.98 -4.28 20.49
N TRP A 114 -9.85 -3.35 20.09
CA TRP A 114 -9.82 -1.97 20.57
C TRP A 114 -10.14 -1.87 22.06
N LYS A 115 -9.28 -1.19 22.82
CA LYS A 115 -9.46 -0.90 24.25
C LYS A 115 -9.40 0.61 24.47
N SER A 116 -10.32 1.12 25.29
CA SER A 116 -10.25 2.53 25.69
C SER A 116 -9.03 2.77 26.56
N ILE A 117 -8.31 3.85 26.28
CA ILE A 117 -7.19 4.36 27.11
C ILE A 117 -7.56 5.68 27.80
N GLY A 118 -8.85 6.04 27.80
CA GLY A 118 -9.38 7.29 28.37
C GLY A 118 -9.57 8.40 27.33
N ASN A 119 -10.30 9.46 27.71
CA ASN A 119 -10.53 10.66 26.90
C ASN A 119 -11.07 10.41 25.49
N GLY A 120 -11.88 9.35 25.29
CA GLY A 120 -12.42 8.99 23.97
C GLY A 120 -11.41 8.34 23.03
N VAL A 121 -10.17 8.12 23.47
CA VAL A 121 -9.12 7.47 22.68
C VAL A 121 -9.14 5.95 22.91
N TYR A 122 -8.94 5.20 21.84
CA TYR A 122 -8.86 3.74 21.84
C TYR A 122 -7.55 3.28 21.20
N GLU A 123 -6.93 2.24 21.76
CA GLU A 123 -5.75 1.58 21.21
C GLU A 123 -6.09 0.13 20.86
N SER A 124 -5.64 -0.35 19.70
CA SER A 124 -5.71 -1.75 19.32
C SER A 124 -4.76 -2.61 20.16
N THR A 125 -5.21 -3.80 20.59
CA THR A 125 -4.29 -4.79 21.19
C THR A 125 -3.46 -5.55 20.16
N SER A 126 -3.85 -5.51 18.89
CA SER A 126 -3.21 -6.23 17.79
C SER A 126 -2.12 -5.38 17.14
N SER A 127 -0.90 -5.92 17.03
CA SER A 127 0.19 -5.26 16.32
C SER A 127 0.11 -5.50 14.81
N LEU A 128 0.54 -4.50 14.04
CA LEU A 128 0.65 -4.55 12.59
C LEU A 128 2.07 -4.92 12.18
N ASN A 129 2.26 -5.76 11.15
CA ASN A 129 3.59 -6.04 10.62
C ASN A 129 4.03 -4.94 9.62
N THR A 130 4.04 -3.69 10.09
CA THR A 130 4.48 -2.51 9.33
C THR A 130 5.10 -1.50 10.28
N ASN A 131 5.93 -0.61 9.74
CA ASN A 131 6.46 0.55 10.47
C ASN A 131 5.73 1.85 10.09
N THR A 132 4.84 1.80 9.11
CA THR A 132 4.09 2.95 8.63
C THR A 132 2.64 2.56 8.32
N VAL A 133 1.72 3.45 8.68
CA VAL A 133 0.32 3.43 8.25
C VAL A 133 0.04 4.83 7.71
N LYS A 134 -0.60 4.90 6.54
CA LYS A 134 -0.90 6.17 5.86
C LYS A 134 -2.39 6.40 5.67
N VAL A 135 -3.20 5.36 5.82
CA VAL A 135 -4.64 5.39 5.60
C VAL A 135 -5.29 4.50 6.65
N LEU A 136 -6.31 5.01 7.32
CA LEU A 136 -7.18 4.27 8.22
C LEU A 136 -8.63 4.52 7.79
N LEU A 137 -9.42 3.44 7.78
CA LEU A 137 -10.84 3.49 7.48
C LEU A 137 -11.63 3.12 8.73
N ILE A 138 -12.67 3.89 9.03
CA ILE A 138 -13.70 3.53 10.01
C ILE A 138 -15.00 3.33 9.23
N ASN A 139 -15.61 2.14 9.34
CA ASN A 139 -16.82 1.78 8.60
C ASN A 139 -16.76 1.98 7.07
N GLY A 140 -15.56 1.87 6.49
CA GLY A 140 -15.33 2.05 5.05
C GLY A 140 -15.02 3.49 4.61
N GLU A 141 -15.04 4.46 5.54
CA GLU A 141 -14.72 5.86 5.26
C GLU A 141 -13.31 6.19 5.71
N ILE A 142 -12.54 6.91 4.87
CA ILE A 142 -11.19 7.35 5.20
C ILE A 142 -11.28 8.45 6.26
N HIS A 143 -10.51 8.32 7.34
CA HIS A 143 -10.35 9.36 8.34
C HIS A 143 -8.95 9.98 8.31
N GLU A 144 -8.87 11.26 8.64
CA GLU A 144 -7.60 11.99 8.68
C GLU A 144 -6.71 11.51 9.84
N MET A 145 -5.41 11.47 9.58
CA MET A 145 -4.44 11.27 10.64
C MET A 145 -4.50 12.51 11.54
N GLY A 146 -4.53 12.30 12.85
CA GLY A 146 -4.64 13.39 13.81
C GLY A 146 -3.48 14.36 13.64
N ARG A 147 -3.79 15.66 13.59
CA ARG A 147 -2.80 16.71 13.38
C ARG A 147 -2.99 17.86 14.34
N TYR A 148 -1.93 18.63 14.56
CA TYR A 148 -1.99 19.88 15.30
C TYR A 148 -1.26 20.99 14.54
N PRO A 149 -1.89 22.16 14.37
CA PRO A 149 -3.32 22.39 14.53
C PRO A 149 -4.19 21.61 13.54
N ASN A 150 -5.50 21.56 13.81
CA ASN A 150 -6.51 20.96 12.93
C ASN A 150 -6.60 21.70 11.59
N SER A 151 -7.05 21.00 10.54
CA SER A 151 -7.06 21.53 9.17
C SER A 151 -8.16 22.57 8.91
N ASP A 152 -9.16 22.64 9.78
CA ASP A 152 -10.38 23.46 9.65
C ASP A 152 -10.25 24.86 10.26
N ILE A 153 -9.09 25.20 10.81
CA ILE A 153 -8.81 26.54 11.35
C ILE A 153 -8.12 27.45 10.33
N ALA A 154 -7.89 28.72 10.71
CA ALA A 154 -7.20 29.70 9.88
C ALA A 154 -5.84 29.18 9.38
N ASN A 155 -5.48 29.56 8.14
CA ASN A 155 -4.28 29.08 7.45
C ASN A 155 -4.20 27.54 7.34
N GLU A 156 -5.36 26.86 7.30
CA GLU A 156 -5.46 25.38 7.26
C GLU A 156 -4.67 24.69 8.39
N GLY A 157 -4.53 25.38 9.53
CA GLY A 157 -3.77 24.91 10.68
C GLY A 157 -2.25 24.87 10.48
N TYR A 158 -1.68 25.61 9.53
CA TYR A 158 -0.22 25.73 9.43
C TYR A 158 0.32 26.74 10.44
N LEU A 159 1.26 26.29 11.26
CA LEU A 159 2.11 27.10 12.14
C LEU A 159 3.22 27.79 11.34
N ASN A 160 3.69 28.94 11.78
CA ASN A 160 4.70 29.72 11.05
C ASN A 160 6.13 29.33 11.44
N ILE A 161 7.02 29.21 10.46
CA ILE A 161 8.46 29.03 10.69
C ILE A 161 9.13 30.41 10.82
N GLU A 162 9.60 30.72 12.03
CA GLU A 162 10.28 32.00 12.31
C GLU A 162 11.79 31.90 12.10
N GLU A 163 12.38 30.80 12.54
CA GLU A 163 13.82 30.55 12.42
C GLU A 163 14.11 29.11 12.04
N THR A 164 15.18 28.91 11.28
CA THR A 164 15.70 27.58 10.94
C THR A 164 17.18 27.48 11.24
N SER A 165 17.66 26.29 11.56
CA SER A 165 19.10 26.01 11.69
C SER A 165 19.43 24.71 10.99
N GLY A 166 20.07 24.84 9.83
CA GLY A 166 20.29 23.73 8.91
C GLY A 166 18.99 22.99 8.53
N ASN A 167 19.12 21.78 7.98
CA ASN A 167 17.96 20.93 7.68
C ASN A 167 17.59 20.00 8.84
N TYR A 168 17.54 20.52 10.07
CA TYR A 168 17.25 19.68 11.23
C TYR A 168 16.55 20.41 12.38
N LEU A 169 16.34 21.72 12.27
CA LEU A 169 15.69 22.52 13.32
C LEU A 169 14.83 23.62 12.71
N ILE A 170 13.60 23.72 13.20
CA ILE A 170 12.70 24.88 13.02
C ILE A 170 12.37 25.46 14.39
N SER A 171 12.17 26.77 14.46
CA SER A 171 11.66 27.48 15.64
C SER A 171 10.40 28.25 15.29
N SER A 172 9.43 28.23 16.20
CA SER A 172 8.14 28.91 16.04
C SER A 172 7.57 29.29 17.41
N SER A 173 7.22 30.56 17.61
CA SER A 173 6.54 31.01 18.82
C SER A 173 5.14 30.42 18.97
N ASP A 174 4.53 29.91 17.90
CA ASP A 174 3.24 29.20 17.94
C ASP A 174 3.31 27.88 18.74
N LEU A 175 4.50 27.38 19.02
CA LEU A 175 4.73 26.21 19.88
C LEU A 175 4.83 26.56 21.37
N SER A 176 4.80 27.85 21.72
CA SER A 176 4.95 28.30 23.10
C SER A 176 3.88 27.70 24.01
N GLY A 177 4.31 27.11 25.13
CA GLY A 177 3.44 26.43 26.08
C GLY A 177 2.94 25.05 25.63
N SER A 178 3.24 24.63 24.40
CA SER A 178 2.94 23.29 23.95
C SER A 178 3.76 22.26 24.71
N SER A 179 3.12 21.13 25.02
CA SER A 179 3.84 19.97 25.51
C SER A 179 4.73 19.38 24.39
N SER A 180 5.70 18.54 24.78
CA SER A 180 6.60 17.90 23.82
C SER A 180 5.86 17.06 22.78
N TRP A 181 6.29 17.19 21.52
CA TRP A 181 5.82 16.45 20.34
C TRP A 181 6.82 15.37 19.89
N THR A 182 7.84 15.06 20.72
CA THR A 182 8.83 14.03 20.43
C THR A 182 8.15 12.68 20.13
N GLY A 183 8.58 12.01 19.06
CA GLY A 183 8.00 10.75 18.59
C GLY A 183 6.82 10.91 17.64
N GLY A 184 6.32 12.14 17.45
CA GLY A 184 5.42 12.49 16.36
C GLY A 184 6.16 12.81 15.06
N GLU A 185 5.42 13.32 14.10
CA GLU A 185 5.93 13.80 12.82
C GLU A 185 5.73 15.31 12.67
N VAL A 186 6.69 15.99 12.04
CA VAL A 186 6.55 17.36 11.58
C VAL A 186 6.41 17.35 10.06
N VAL A 187 5.35 17.98 9.56
CA VAL A 187 5.10 18.17 8.12
C VAL A 187 5.43 19.61 7.78
N ILE A 188 6.36 19.82 6.86
CA ILE A 188 6.97 21.13 6.59
C ILE A 188 6.76 21.48 5.11
N LYS A 189 6.15 22.64 4.82
CA LYS A 189 6.27 23.27 3.50
C LYS A 189 7.70 23.81 3.38
N LYS A 190 8.55 23.15 2.59
CA LYS A 190 9.96 23.57 2.42
C LYS A 190 10.09 24.72 1.44
N ASN A 191 9.20 24.76 0.44
CA ASN A 191 9.02 25.84 -0.51
C ASN A 191 7.61 25.75 -1.14
N GLN A 192 7.35 26.46 -2.24
CA GLN A 192 6.05 26.50 -2.92
C GLN A 192 5.58 25.16 -3.50
N TRP A 193 6.45 24.16 -3.65
CA TRP A 193 6.13 22.87 -4.31
C TRP A 193 6.62 21.63 -3.56
N ILE A 194 7.30 21.78 -2.41
CA ILE A 194 7.80 20.66 -1.60
C ILE A 194 7.16 20.68 -0.22
N ILE A 195 6.54 19.54 0.14
CA ILE A 195 6.08 19.24 1.49
C ILE A 195 6.77 17.96 1.95
N ASP A 196 7.58 18.07 3.01
CA ASP A 196 8.29 16.94 3.59
C ASP A 196 7.71 16.57 4.95
N THR A 197 7.70 15.27 5.24
CA THR A 197 7.36 14.75 6.57
C THR A 197 8.62 14.18 7.22
N HIS A 198 8.92 14.63 8.44
CA HIS A 198 10.07 14.15 9.21
C HIS A 198 9.66 13.71 10.61
N GLN A 199 10.34 12.69 11.12
CA GLN A 199 10.21 12.28 12.52
C GLN A 199 10.81 13.34 13.45
N ILE A 200 10.07 13.71 14.50
CA ILE A 200 10.49 14.67 15.51
C ILE A 200 11.41 13.96 16.51
N SER A 201 12.68 14.34 16.50
CA SER A 201 13.70 13.79 17.41
C SER A 201 13.67 14.46 18.78
N SER A 202 13.36 15.76 18.84
CA SER A 202 13.08 16.43 20.09
C SER A 202 12.25 17.70 19.92
N HIS A 203 11.49 18.06 20.96
CA HIS A 203 10.80 19.33 21.09
C HIS A 203 11.20 19.99 22.42
N SER A 204 11.70 21.22 22.39
CA SER A 204 12.02 22.02 23.58
C SER A 204 11.69 23.49 23.39
N GLY A 205 10.80 24.03 24.22
CA GLY A 205 10.32 25.41 24.08
C GLY A 205 9.67 25.60 22.72
N ASN A 206 10.22 26.51 21.92
CA ASN A 206 9.72 26.83 20.59
C ASN A 206 10.41 26.05 19.47
N GLN A 207 11.27 25.07 19.80
CA GLN A 207 12.17 24.43 18.83
C GLN A 207 11.82 22.97 18.60
N ILE A 208 11.57 22.61 17.34
CA ILE A 208 11.44 21.23 16.87
C ILE A 208 12.71 20.83 16.15
N ARG A 209 13.32 19.73 16.62
CA ARG A 209 14.40 19.03 15.92
C ARG A 209 13.86 17.81 15.20
N TYR A 210 14.35 17.58 13.99
CA TYR A 210 13.93 16.49 13.12
C TYR A 210 15.10 15.95 12.29
N ASN A 211 14.95 14.76 11.71
CA ASN A 211 15.94 14.21 10.79
C ASN A 211 15.68 14.67 9.35
N GLY A 212 16.33 15.75 8.90
CA GLY A 212 16.22 16.21 7.51
C GLY A 212 17.26 15.63 6.55
N SER A 213 18.05 14.63 6.95
CA SER A 213 18.99 13.96 6.03
C SER A 213 18.29 13.18 4.90
N THR A 214 16.96 13.01 4.99
CA THR A 214 16.13 12.33 4.00
C THR A 214 15.64 13.24 2.87
N SER A 215 15.95 14.54 2.91
CA SER A 215 15.53 15.50 1.88
C SER A 215 16.68 16.42 1.47
N ALA A 216 16.75 16.72 0.18
CA ALA A 216 17.66 17.72 -0.38
C ALA A 216 17.20 19.16 -0.14
N TYR A 217 15.94 19.36 0.26
CA TYR A 217 15.34 20.68 0.48
C TYR A 217 15.38 21.06 1.95
N THR A 218 15.86 22.26 2.23
CA THR A 218 15.94 22.82 3.58
C THR A 218 14.64 23.50 3.98
N ALA A 219 14.32 23.51 5.28
CA ALA A 219 13.23 24.36 5.76
C ALA A 219 13.62 25.83 5.64
N GLU A 220 12.67 26.65 5.20
CA GLU A 220 12.83 28.08 5.02
C GLU A 220 11.86 28.83 5.94
N LYS A 221 12.23 30.06 6.31
CA LYS A 221 11.36 30.97 7.08
C LYS A 221 10.12 31.32 6.25
N GLU A 222 9.08 31.81 6.92
CA GLU A 222 7.82 32.30 6.31
C GLU A 222 6.95 31.21 5.66
N TYR A 223 7.46 29.97 5.55
CA TYR A 223 6.66 28.81 5.22
C TYR A 223 6.00 28.20 6.47
N GLY A 224 5.05 27.30 6.22
CA GLY A 224 4.26 26.68 7.27
C GLY A 224 4.68 25.26 7.61
N PHE A 225 4.39 24.85 8.85
CA PHE A 225 4.46 23.45 9.26
C PHE A 225 3.26 23.06 10.13
N PHE A 226 3.04 21.76 10.32
CA PHE A 226 2.14 21.23 11.34
C PHE A 226 2.71 19.93 11.93
N ILE A 227 2.15 19.50 13.05
CA ILE A 227 2.51 18.25 13.73
C ILE A 227 1.45 17.19 13.40
N GLN A 228 1.85 15.95 13.19
CA GLN A 228 0.92 14.82 13.01
C GLN A 228 1.45 13.55 13.67
N ASN A 229 0.65 12.48 13.59
CA ASN A 229 1.03 11.13 14.03
C ASN A 229 1.51 11.05 15.48
N HIS A 230 0.81 11.71 16.41
CA HIS A 230 1.16 11.71 17.82
C HIS A 230 -0.12 11.58 18.67
N ILE A 231 -0.08 10.87 19.80
CA ILE A 231 -1.29 10.64 20.61
C ILE A 231 -2.02 11.93 21.03
N LYS A 232 -1.27 13.02 21.20
CA LYS A 232 -1.81 14.32 21.59
C LYS A 232 -2.44 15.11 20.45
N THR A 233 -2.37 14.63 19.21
CA THR A 233 -3.10 15.20 18.08
C THR A 233 -4.46 14.54 17.88
N LEU A 234 -4.93 13.72 18.84
CA LEU A 234 -6.26 13.14 18.83
C LEU A 234 -7.19 14.01 19.68
N ASP A 235 -7.92 14.91 19.04
CA ASP A 235 -8.88 15.80 19.71
C ASP A 235 -10.29 15.79 19.08
N THR A 236 -10.42 15.24 17.87
CA THR A 236 -11.66 15.16 17.11
C THR A 236 -12.00 13.71 16.77
N PHE A 237 -13.30 13.41 16.65
CA PHE A 237 -13.75 12.05 16.32
C PHE A 237 -13.16 11.59 14.97
N GLY A 238 -12.59 10.39 14.98
CA GLY A 238 -12.07 9.72 13.78
C GLY A 238 -10.59 9.98 13.53
N GLU A 239 -9.98 10.95 14.20
CA GLU A 239 -8.53 11.12 14.16
C GLU A 239 -7.81 9.88 14.68
N TRP A 240 -6.69 9.56 14.06
CA TRP A 240 -5.88 8.41 14.42
C TRP A 240 -4.39 8.72 14.33
N TYR A 241 -3.58 7.95 15.04
CA TYR A 241 -2.13 7.92 14.88
C TYR A 241 -1.67 6.46 14.92
N PHE A 242 -0.48 6.21 14.40
CA PHE A 242 0.19 4.91 14.46
C PHE A 242 1.52 5.06 15.17
N ASN A 243 1.75 4.28 16.22
CA ASN A 243 2.99 4.24 16.97
C ASN A 243 3.93 3.18 16.38
N PRO A 244 5.02 3.55 15.68
CA PRO A 244 5.90 2.57 15.05
C PRO A 244 6.68 1.71 16.06
N SER A 245 6.88 2.18 17.29
CA SER A 245 7.60 1.43 18.33
C SER A 245 6.78 0.26 18.88
N THR A 246 5.47 0.45 19.05
CA THR A 246 4.55 -0.60 19.51
C THR A 246 3.85 -1.32 18.36
N LYS A 247 3.93 -0.77 17.15
CA LYS A 247 3.27 -1.21 15.92
C LYS A 247 1.74 -1.25 16.06
N LYS A 248 1.18 -0.27 16.75
CA LYS A 248 -0.26 -0.14 17.01
C LYS A 248 -0.78 1.20 16.54
#